data_AF-A0A355HAJ0-F1
#
_entry.id   AF-A0A355HAJ0-F1
#
_cell.length_a   1.000
_cell.length_b   1.000
_cell.length_c   1.000
_cell.angle_alpha   90.00
_cell.angle_beta   90.00
_cell.angle_gamma   90.00
#
_symmetry.space_group_name_H-M   'P 1'
#
loop_
_entity.id
_entity.type
_entity.pdbx_description
1 polymer ?
#
loop_
_entity_poly.entity_id
_entity_poly.type
_entity_poly.pdbx_seq_one_letter_code
_entity_poly.pdbx_strand_id
1 'polypeptide(L)'
;MPATDDLTYPVSLTPPDISAYRKGNSGVEYIHQFDSGKPGPHVMISAVVHGNELCGAIALDHLLQNEVRPLRGKLTLAFMNVSAFLSFDPGNPTFSRFIDEDFNRLWSKDVLGGNRDSMELRRAREVHPIVDTVDMLLDIHSMQTTTLPLIVAGPLVKGREFARQLGIPEMVVSDSGHKAGRRMR
;
A
#
# COMPACT_ATOMS: atom_id res chain seq x y z
N MET A 1 10.68 -18.06 15.17
CA MET A 1 10.90 -17.62 13.78
C MET A 1 12.18 -18.27 13.30
N PRO A 2 12.28 -18.72 12.03
CA PRO A 2 13.56 -19.15 11.48
C PRO A 2 14.60 -18.02 11.58
N ALA A 3 15.89 -18.36 11.63
CA ALA A 3 16.97 -17.38 11.77
C ALA A 3 17.34 -16.70 10.43
N THR A 4 16.88 -17.26 9.31
CA THR A 4 17.14 -16.80 7.95
C THR A 4 15.91 -17.06 7.09
N ASP A 5 15.76 -16.28 6.02
CA ASP A 5 14.74 -16.49 4.99
C ASP A 5 14.93 -17.84 4.27
N ASP A 6 13.84 -18.53 3.95
CA ASP A 6 13.83 -19.80 3.19
C ASP A 6 13.56 -19.56 1.69
N LEU A 7 13.26 -18.31 1.30
CA LEU A 7 13.07 -17.91 -0.10
C LEU A 7 14.39 -17.51 -0.75
N THR A 8 14.86 -18.30 -1.71
CA THR A 8 16.10 -18.05 -2.48
C THR A 8 15.87 -17.17 -3.70
N TYR A 9 15.30 -15.97 -3.53
CA TYR A 9 15.19 -14.98 -4.61
C TYR A 9 16.10 -13.77 -4.32
N PRO A 10 17.03 -13.41 -5.23
CA PRO A 10 17.90 -12.26 -5.00
C PRO A 10 17.10 -10.96 -5.06
N VAL A 11 17.35 -10.07 -4.10
CA VAL A 11 16.85 -8.69 -4.13
C VAL A 11 17.65 -7.90 -5.17
N SER A 12 17.01 -7.51 -6.27
CA SER A 12 17.61 -6.74 -7.36
C SER A 12 17.19 -5.26 -7.39
N LEU A 13 16.34 -4.85 -6.44
CA LEU A 13 15.82 -3.49 -6.32
C LEU A 13 16.47 -2.78 -5.14
N THR A 14 16.68 -1.47 -5.28
CA THR A 14 17.13 -0.60 -4.19
C THR A 14 15.94 0.16 -3.64
N PRO A 15 15.66 0.12 -2.33
CA PRO A 15 14.60 0.93 -1.74
C PRO A 15 14.93 2.42 -1.88
N PRO A 16 13.98 3.29 -2.26
CA PRO A 16 14.21 4.74 -2.25
C PRO A 16 14.29 5.25 -0.82
N ASP A 17 15.02 6.36 -0.62
CA ASP A 17 14.98 7.09 0.65
C ASP A 17 13.67 7.88 0.74
N ILE A 18 12.74 7.38 1.57
CA ILE A 18 11.44 8.03 1.78
C ILE A 18 11.47 9.12 2.86
N SER A 19 12.62 9.39 3.50
CA SER A 19 12.74 10.37 4.60
C SER A 19 12.35 11.78 4.14
N ALA A 20 12.62 12.12 2.88
CA ALA A 20 12.20 13.36 2.24
C ALA A 20 10.67 13.55 2.25
N TYR A 21 9.91 12.46 2.27
CA TYR A 21 8.44 12.46 2.24
C TYR A 21 7.81 12.39 3.62
N ARG A 22 8.60 12.34 4.69
CA ARG A 22 8.08 12.24 6.06
C ARG A 22 7.08 13.33 6.40
N LYS A 23 7.43 14.58 6.06
CA LYS A 23 6.55 15.73 6.27
C LYS A 23 5.48 15.78 5.18
N GLY A 24 4.40 15.04 5.41
CA GLY A 24 3.19 15.10 4.59
C GLY A 24 2.45 16.44 4.71
N ASN A 25 1.41 16.61 3.91
CA ASN A 25 0.53 17.80 3.93
C ASN A 25 -0.93 17.48 4.33
N SER A 26 -1.19 16.23 4.74
CA SER A 26 -2.51 15.73 5.13
C SER A 26 -2.75 15.73 6.64
N GLY A 27 -1.74 16.10 7.43
CA GLY A 27 -1.75 15.95 8.89
C GLY A 27 -1.26 14.59 9.40
N VAL A 28 -0.95 13.66 8.50
CA VAL A 28 -0.37 12.33 8.79
C VAL A 28 0.99 12.21 8.10
N GLU A 29 2.02 11.72 8.80
CA GLU A 29 3.35 11.55 8.22
C GLU A 29 3.31 10.60 7.01
N TYR A 30 4.13 10.92 5.99
CA TYR A 30 4.26 10.14 4.75
C TYR A 30 2.99 10.04 3.87
N ILE A 31 1.99 10.87 4.11
CA ILE A 31 0.80 10.97 3.25
C ILE A 31 0.71 12.36 2.64
N HIS A 32 0.72 12.40 1.30
CA HIS A 32 0.69 13.62 0.49
C HIS A 32 -0.59 13.66 -0.33
N GLN A 33 -1.41 14.69 -0.13
CA GLN A 33 -2.66 14.92 -0.83
C GLN A 33 -2.58 16.18 -1.69
N PHE A 34 -3.02 16.08 -2.93
CA PHE A 34 -3.04 17.17 -3.89
C PHE A 34 -4.48 17.36 -4.40
N ASP A 35 -5.00 18.58 -4.32
CA ASP A 35 -6.34 18.92 -4.79
C ASP A 35 -6.23 19.78 -6.06
N SER A 36 -6.93 19.40 -7.12
CA SER A 36 -6.95 20.16 -8.37
C SER A 36 -7.85 21.41 -8.29
N GLY A 37 -8.67 21.54 -7.24
CA GLY A 37 -9.72 22.55 -7.10
C GLY A 37 -10.91 22.37 -8.06
N LYS A 38 -10.95 21.28 -8.83
CA LYS A 38 -12.01 20.99 -9.81
C LYS A 38 -12.78 19.74 -9.38
N PRO A 39 -14.11 19.68 -9.59
CA PRO A 39 -14.88 18.48 -9.28
C PRO A 39 -14.34 17.24 -9.99
N GLY A 40 -14.12 16.18 -9.21
CA GLY A 40 -13.60 14.88 -9.65
C GLY A 40 -13.42 13.92 -8.47
N PRO A 41 -13.06 12.66 -8.74
CA PRO A 41 -12.89 11.65 -7.69
C PRO A 41 -11.66 11.92 -6.82
N HIS A 42 -11.67 11.38 -5.61
CA HIS A 42 -10.49 11.24 -4.77
C HIS A 42 -9.84 9.88 -5.02
N VAL A 43 -8.66 9.90 -5.65
CA VAL A 43 -7.86 8.71 -5.93
C VAL A 43 -6.70 8.62 -4.93
N MET A 44 -6.51 7.45 -4.33
CA MET A 44 -5.31 7.13 -3.55
C MET A 44 -4.45 6.11 -4.30
N ILE A 45 -3.15 6.38 -4.37
CA ILE A 45 -2.13 5.40 -4.73
C ILE A 45 -1.32 5.13 -3.47
N SER A 46 -1.42 3.90 -2.96
CA SER A 46 -0.70 3.48 -1.76
C SER A 46 0.41 2.49 -2.09
N ALA A 47 1.42 2.47 -1.23
CA ALA A 47 2.52 1.53 -1.29
C ALA A 47 2.96 1.12 0.12
N VAL A 48 3.86 0.15 0.17
CA VAL A 48 4.51 -0.33 1.41
C VAL A 48 3.51 -0.78 2.48
N VAL A 49 2.40 -1.39 2.07
CA VAL A 49 1.52 -2.13 3.01
C VAL A 49 2.30 -3.29 3.63
N HIS A 50 3.18 -3.93 2.86
CA HIS A 50 4.26 -4.77 3.39
C HIS A 50 5.59 -4.06 3.16
N GLY A 51 6.46 -4.06 4.18
CA GLY A 51 7.71 -3.32 4.11
C GLY A 51 8.75 -3.89 3.14
N ASN A 52 8.61 -5.15 2.76
CA ASN A 52 9.50 -5.83 1.80
C ASN A 52 9.09 -5.72 0.34
N GLU A 53 8.03 -4.98 0.04
CA GLU A 53 7.51 -4.85 -1.31
C GLU A 53 7.91 -3.50 -1.94
N LEU A 54 9.13 -3.48 -2.50
CA LEU A 54 9.83 -2.24 -2.86
C LEU A 54 9.26 -1.52 -4.10
N CYS A 55 8.60 -2.23 -5.01
CA CYS A 55 8.12 -1.65 -6.28
C CYS A 55 7.19 -0.46 -6.07
N GLY A 56 6.28 -0.55 -5.09
CA GLY A 56 5.36 0.53 -4.78
C GLY A 56 6.06 1.77 -4.23
N ALA A 57 7.09 1.58 -3.39
CA ALA A 57 7.87 2.70 -2.87
C ALA A 57 8.59 3.45 -3.99
N ILE A 58 9.22 2.72 -4.91
CA ILE A 58 9.90 3.27 -6.10
C ILE A 58 8.90 4.03 -6.99
N ALA A 59 7.71 3.47 -7.20
CA ALA A 59 6.68 4.14 -7.98
C ALA A 59 6.22 5.46 -7.33
N LEU A 60 5.95 5.47 -6.03
CA LEU A 60 5.55 6.70 -5.33
C LEU A 60 6.67 7.74 -5.27
N ASP A 61 7.91 7.31 -5.04
CA ASP A 61 9.09 8.18 -5.11
C ASP A 61 9.18 8.87 -6.46
N HIS A 62 9.06 8.12 -7.56
CA HIS A 62 9.05 8.68 -8.91
C HIS A 62 7.93 9.70 -9.12
N LEU A 63 6.69 9.42 -8.68
CA LEU A 63 5.56 10.34 -8.81
C LEU A 63 5.78 11.63 -8.02
N LEU A 64 6.36 11.54 -6.82
CA LEU A 64 6.64 12.69 -5.96
C LEU A 64 7.79 13.54 -6.52
N GLN A 65 8.88 12.92 -6.97
CA GLN A 65 10.01 13.61 -7.62
C GLN A 65 9.60 14.35 -8.88
N ASN A 66 8.63 13.81 -9.64
CA ASN A 66 8.09 14.45 -10.84
C ASN A 66 6.89 15.36 -10.57
N GLU A 67 6.62 15.67 -9.30
CA GLU A 67 5.56 16.57 -8.87
C GLU A 67 4.19 16.28 -9.51
N VAL A 68 3.82 15.00 -9.65
CA VAL A 68 2.56 14.63 -10.28
C VAL A 68 1.37 15.25 -9.55
N ARG A 69 0.42 15.81 -10.31
CA ARG A 69 -0.80 16.45 -9.80
C ARG A 69 -2.05 15.95 -10.53
N PRO A 70 -3.20 15.88 -9.85
CA PRO A 70 -4.46 15.53 -10.50
C PRO A 70 -4.93 16.65 -11.42
N LEU A 71 -5.45 16.29 -12.59
CA LEU A 71 -6.11 17.24 -13.50
C LEU A 71 -7.52 17.63 -13.00
N ARG A 72 -8.18 16.72 -12.30
CA ARG A 72 -9.51 16.86 -11.67
C ARG A 72 -9.56 16.06 -10.37
N GLY A 73 -10.29 16.54 -9.38
CA GLY A 73 -10.46 15.85 -8.10
C GLY A 73 -9.20 15.91 -7.24
N LYS A 74 -8.96 14.85 -6.47
CA LYS A 74 -7.86 14.76 -5.50
C LYS A 74 -6.99 13.53 -5.78
N LEU A 75 -5.69 13.67 -5.54
CA LEU A 75 -4.72 12.58 -5.56
C LEU A 75 -4.04 12.49 -4.20
N THR A 76 -4.11 11.32 -3.58
CA THR A 76 -3.34 10.99 -2.38
C THR A 76 -2.25 9.98 -2.73
N LEU A 77 -1.00 10.28 -2.41
CA LEU A 77 0.14 9.38 -2.48
C LEU A 77 0.54 9.01 -1.04
N ALA A 78 0.51 7.71 -0.71
CA ALA A 78 0.59 7.26 0.67
C ALA A 78 1.57 6.10 0.87
N PHE A 79 2.58 6.32 1.73
CA PHE A 79 3.40 5.24 2.27
C PHE A 79 2.75 4.70 3.56
N MET A 80 2.33 3.44 3.53
CA MET A 80 1.45 2.87 4.54
C MET A 80 2.19 2.35 5.77
N ASN A 81 2.84 1.18 5.69
CA ASN A 81 3.57 0.56 6.81
C ASN A 81 5.04 0.99 6.81
N VAL A 82 5.26 2.29 7.08
CA VAL A 82 6.59 2.92 7.02
C VAL A 82 7.60 2.25 7.95
N SER A 83 7.18 1.86 9.16
CA SER A 83 8.08 1.18 10.12
C SER A 83 8.61 -0.15 9.58
N ALA A 84 7.75 -0.96 8.97
CA ALA A 84 8.19 -2.21 8.32
C ALA A 84 9.07 -1.95 7.10
N PHE A 85 8.78 -0.90 6.32
CA PHE A 85 9.63 -0.52 5.17
C PHE A 85 11.03 -0.08 5.61
N LEU A 86 11.13 0.74 6.67
CA LEU A 86 12.40 1.20 7.21
C LEU A 86 13.21 0.08 7.89
N SER A 87 12.59 -1.05 8.23
CA SER A 87 13.27 -2.23 8.73
C SER A 87 13.72 -3.20 7.63
N PHE A 88 13.62 -2.81 6.35
CA PHE A 88 14.01 -3.66 5.23
C PHE A 88 15.49 -4.06 5.29
N ASP A 89 15.73 -5.37 5.32
CA ASP A 89 17.05 -5.96 5.22
C ASP A 89 17.11 -6.84 3.95
N PRO A 90 17.95 -6.51 2.95
CA PRO A 90 18.08 -7.33 1.75
C PRO A 90 18.62 -8.74 2.04
N GLY A 91 19.28 -8.96 3.19
CA GLY A 91 19.70 -10.29 3.64
C GLY A 91 18.56 -11.15 4.17
N ASN A 92 17.46 -10.54 4.65
CA ASN A 92 16.29 -11.22 5.21
C ASN A 92 14.99 -10.50 4.83
N PRO A 93 14.65 -10.42 3.53
CA PRO A 93 13.57 -9.56 3.06
C PRO A 93 12.21 -9.96 3.61
N THR A 94 11.93 -11.23 3.91
CA THR A 94 10.63 -11.60 4.50
C THR A 94 10.40 -11.03 5.91
N PHE A 95 11.46 -10.75 6.68
CA PHE A 95 11.32 -10.25 8.05
C PHE A 95 10.83 -8.82 8.13
N SER A 96 10.97 -8.05 7.06
CA SER A 96 10.42 -6.69 6.97
C SER A 96 9.04 -6.66 6.33
N ARG A 97 8.36 -7.80 6.17
CA ARG A 97 6.97 -7.84 5.67
C ARG A 97 6.04 -7.03 6.59
N PHE A 98 6.19 -7.19 7.90
CA PHE A 98 5.52 -6.45 8.96
C PHE A 98 6.36 -6.56 10.23
N ILE A 99 6.11 -5.71 11.23
CA ILE A 99 6.75 -5.76 12.55
C ILE A 99 6.01 -6.73 13.48
N ASP A 100 4.74 -6.46 13.77
CA ASP A 100 3.97 -7.25 14.75
C ASP A 100 2.92 -8.14 14.07
N GLU A 101 2.19 -7.63 13.09
CA GLU A 101 1.13 -8.37 12.38
C GLU A 101 0.92 -7.89 10.93
N ASP A 102 0.31 -8.72 10.08
CA ASP A 102 0.07 -8.37 8.68
C ASP A 102 -0.88 -7.16 8.54
N PHE A 103 -0.30 -6.00 8.17
CA PHE A 103 -1.01 -4.73 7.98
C PHE A 103 -2.21 -4.85 7.03
N ASN A 104 -2.14 -5.75 6.04
CA ASN A 104 -3.20 -5.98 5.06
C ASN A 104 -4.31 -6.91 5.59
N ARG A 105 -4.41 -7.12 6.91
CA ARG A 105 -5.48 -7.88 7.58
C ARG A 105 -6.28 -7.07 8.59
N LEU A 106 -5.94 -5.79 8.78
CA LEU A 106 -6.43 -4.97 9.88
C LEU A 106 -7.69 -4.14 9.59
N TRP A 107 -8.18 -4.14 8.36
CA TRP A 107 -9.08 -3.09 7.86
C TRP A 107 -10.57 -3.34 8.10
N SER A 108 -10.92 -4.12 9.13
CA SER A 108 -12.31 -4.21 9.59
C SER A 108 -12.58 -3.21 10.70
N LYS A 109 -13.82 -2.72 10.78
CA LYS A 109 -14.24 -1.76 11.83
C LYS A 109 -13.98 -2.31 13.23
N ASP A 110 -14.25 -3.59 13.46
CA ASP A 110 -14.04 -4.24 14.76
C ASP A 110 -12.56 -4.34 15.15
N VAL A 111 -11.67 -4.56 14.17
CA VAL A 111 -10.23 -4.63 14.42
C VAL A 111 -9.67 -3.24 14.71
N LEU A 112 -10.02 -2.24 13.90
CA LEU A 112 -9.56 -0.86 14.10
C LEU A 112 -10.14 -0.21 15.36
N GLY A 113 -11.40 -0.51 15.71
CA GLY A 113 -12.06 -0.03 16.92
C GLY A 113 -11.83 -0.88 18.17
N GLY A 114 -11.13 -2.02 18.05
CA GLY A 114 -10.88 -2.92 19.17
C GLY A 114 -9.76 -2.45 20.11
N ASN A 115 -9.50 -3.23 21.17
CA ASN A 115 -8.52 -2.88 22.20
C ASN A 115 -7.11 -3.42 21.95
N ARG A 116 -6.88 -4.15 20.86
CA ARG A 116 -5.54 -4.63 20.49
C ARG A 116 -4.62 -3.45 20.18
N ASP A 117 -3.33 -3.64 20.45
CA ASP A 117 -2.30 -2.65 20.16
C ASP A 117 -1.08 -3.33 19.55
N SER A 118 -0.64 -2.81 18.41
CA SER A 118 0.51 -3.24 17.64
C SER A 118 1.01 -2.04 16.82
N MET A 119 2.26 -2.10 16.32
CA MET A 119 2.79 -1.05 15.45
C MET A 119 1.89 -0.85 14.22
N GLU A 120 1.47 -1.95 13.60
CA GLU A 120 0.56 -1.93 12.46
C GLU A 120 -0.84 -1.39 12.80
N LEU A 121 -1.43 -1.75 13.94
CA LEU A 121 -2.74 -1.21 14.33
C LEU A 121 -2.69 0.29 14.61
N ARG A 122 -1.64 0.78 15.27
CA ARG A 122 -1.47 2.23 15.51
C ARG A 122 -1.38 2.98 14.19
N ARG A 123 -0.55 2.49 13.27
CA ARG A 123 -0.42 3.09 11.94
C ARG A 123 -1.72 2.98 11.13
N ALA A 124 -2.42 1.85 11.17
CA ALA A 124 -3.69 1.68 10.47
C ALA A 124 -4.76 2.66 10.99
N ARG A 125 -4.85 2.86 12.31
CA ARG A 125 -5.73 3.86 12.93
C ARG A 125 -5.37 5.30 12.58
N GLU A 126 -4.07 5.60 12.50
CA GLU A 126 -3.56 6.93 12.10
C GLU A 126 -3.98 7.28 10.67
N VAL A 127 -3.85 6.34 9.72
CA VAL A 127 -4.12 6.59 8.30
C VAL A 127 -5.60 6.38 7.93
N HIS A 128 -6.36 5.63 8.72
CA HIS A 128 -7.75 5.25 8.44
C HIS A 128 -8.66 6.46 8.10
N PRO A 129 -8.62 7.59 8.82
CA PRO A 129 -9.46 8.75 8.50
C PRO A 129 -9.24 9.30 7.09
N ILE A 130 -8.04 9.12 6.50
CA ILE A 130 -7.76 9.54 5.12
C ILE A 130 -8.27 8.47 4.15
N VAL A 131 -8.00 7.20 4.42
CA VAL A 131 -8.43 6.06 3.57
C VAL A 131 -9.95 6.03 3.42
N ASP A 132 -10.71 6.33 4.48
CA ASP A 132 -12.20 6.32 4.46
C ASP A 132 -12.81 7.40 3.54
N THR A 133 -12.00 8.38 3.09
CA THR A 133 -12.45 9.45 2.18
C THR A 133 -12.14 9.19 0.70
N VAL A 134 -11.52 8.04 0.39
CA VAL A 134 -11.04 7.72 -0.95
C VAL A 134 -12.16 7.06 -1.78
N ASP A 135 -12.37 7.55 -2.99
CA ASP A 135 -13.32 6.95 -3.93
C ASP A 135 -12.71 5.75 -4.67
N MET A 136 -11.40 5.83 -4.96
CA MET A 136 -10.67 4.84 -5.76
C MET A 136 -9.27 4.60 -5.17
N LEU A 137 -8.96 3.34 -4.87
CA LEU A 137 -7.68 2.94 -4.30
C LEU A 137 -6.90 2.04 -5.27
N LEU A 138 -5.66 2.43 -5.56
CA LEU A 138 -4.64 1.58 -6.19
C LEU A 138 -3.54 1.30 -5.16
N ASP A 139 -3.54 0.09 -4.62
CA ASP A 139 -2.53 -0.36 -3.66
C ASP A 139 -1.48 -1.21 -4.40
N ILE A 140 -0.24 -0.72 -4.45
CA ILE A 140 0.84 -1.34 -5.22
C ILE A 140 1.61 -2.32 -4.35
N HIS A 141 1.57 -3.59 -4.76
CA HIS A 141 2.25 -4.73 -4.14
C HIS A 141 3.29 -5.31 -5.09
N SER A 142 4.26 -6.05 -4.57
CA SER A 142 5.17 -6.88 -5.37
C SER A 142 5.15 -8.33 -4.91
N MET A 143 5.25 -9.25 -5.86
CA MET A 143 5.23 -10.68 -5.57
C MET A 143 6.59 -11.15 -5.07
N GLN A 144 6.59 -12.06 -4.09
CA GLN A 144 7.81 -12.70 -3.59
C GLN A 144 8.35 -13.76 -4.54
N THR A 145 7.50 -14.26 -5.45
CA THR A 145 7.84 -15.26 -6.45
C THR A 145 7.68 -14.70 -7.86
N THR A 146 8.45 -15.24 -8.80
CA THR A 146 8.34 -14.87 -10.22
C THR A 146 6.95 -15.22 -10.74
N THR A 147 6.18 -14.20 -11.13
CA THR A 147 4.87 -14.34 -11.74
C THR A 147 4.60 -13.17 -12.68
N LEU A 148 3.65 -13.35 -13.60
CA LEU A 148 3.20 -12.26 -14.45
C LEU A 148 2.51 -11.17 -13.59
N PRO A 149 2.65 -9.89 -13.96
CA PRO A 149 1.91 -8.81 -13.31
C PRO A 149 0.41 -9.09 -13.33
N LEU A 150 -0.25 -8.84 -12.21
CA LEU A 150 -1.69 -9.05 -12.05
C LEU A 150 -2.31 -7.96 -11.20
N ILE A 151 -3.60 -7.68 -11.43
CA ILE A 151 -4.40 -6.85 -10.54
C ILE A 151 -5.31 -7.75 -9.71
N VAL A 152 -5.30 -7.54 -8.40
CA VAL A 152 -6.29 -8.12 -7.50
C VAL A 152 -7.44 -7.14 -7.33
N ALA A 153 -8.63 -7.56 -7.74
CA ALA A 153 -9.86 -6.80 -7.56
C ALA A 153 -10.72 -7.41 -6.45
N GLY A 154 -11.48 -6.55 -5.77
CA GLY A 154 -12.54 -7.00 -4.86
C GLY A 154 -13.63 -7.79 -5.61
N PRO A 155 -14.52 -8.50 -4.88
CA PRO A 155 -15.48 -9.42 -5.48
C PRO A 155 -16.60 -8.74 -6.28
N LEU A 156 -16.76 -7.42 -6.11
CA LEU A 156 -17.82 -6.65 -6.77
C LEU A 156 -17.51 -6.43 -8.25
N VAL A 157 -18.55 -6.44 -9.08
CA VAL A 157 -18.47 -6.21 -10.55
C VAL A 157 -17.68 -4.93 -10.86
N LYS A 158 -18.01 -3.82 -10.18
CA LYS A 158 -17.34 -2.53 -10.35
C LYS A 158 -15.81 -2.59 -10.22
N GLY A 159 -15.31 -3.38 -9.27
CA GLY A 159 -13.87 -3.52 -9.03
C GLY A 159 -13.18 -4.30 -10.15
N ARG A 160 -13.82 -5.36 -10.64
CA ARG A 160 -13.31 -6.18 -11.75
C ARG A 160 -13.34 -5.43 -13.07
N GLU A 161 -14.38 -4.65 -13.33
CA GLU A 161 -14.47 -3.80 -14.52
C GLU A 161 -13.41 -2.71 -14.50
N PHE A 162 -13.25 -2.01 -13.37
CA PHE A 162 -12.21 -1.00 -13.21
C PHE A 162 -10.80 -1.59 -13.41
N ALA A 163 -10.53 -2.77 -12.84
CA ALA A 163 -9.26 -3.48 -13.02
C ALA A 163 -8.94 -3.80 -14.50
N ARG A 164 -9.96 -4.17 -15.30
CA ARG A 164 -9.77 -4.41 -16.74
C ARG A 164 -9.48 -3.13 -17.52
N GLN A 165 -10.08 -2.01 -17.12
CA GLN A 165 -9.87 -0.72 -17.79
C GLN A 165 -8.46 -0.17 -17.58
N LEU A 166 -7.78 -0.55 -16.49
CA LEU A 166 -6.39 -0.16 -16.26
C LEU A 166 -5.46 -0.70 -17.36
N GLY A 167 -5.78 -1.84 -17.98
CA GLY A 167 -5.08 -2.34 -19.17
C GLY A 167 -3.61 -2.72 -18.96
N ILE A 168 -3.10 -2.70 -17.72
CA ILE A 168 -1.69 -2.94 -17.40
C ILE A 168 -1.38 -4.45 -17.24
N PRO A 169 -2.10 -5.23 -16.41
CA PRO A 169 -1.86 -6.66 -16.34
C PRO A 169 -2.72 -7.45 -17.33
N GLU A 170 -2.19 -8.58 -17.79
CA GLU A 170 -2.96 -9.56 -18.57
C GLU A 170 -4.03 -10.27 -17.72
N MET A 171 -3.86 -10.29 -16.39
CA MET A 171 -4.68 -11.07 -15.47
C MET A 171 -5.36 -10.20 -14.39
N VAL A 172 -6.68 -10.39 -14.24
CA VAL A 172 -7.48 -9.85 -13.13
C VAL A 172 -7.92 -10.99 -12.23
N VAL A 173 -7.44 -11.00 -10.99
CA VAL A 173 -7.81 -11.99 -9.97
C VAL A 173 -8.85 -11.38 -9.04
N SER A 174 -9.97 -12.08 -8.84
CA SER A 174 -11.01 -11.65 -7.89
C SER A 174 -10.81 -12.35 -6.54
N ASP A 175 -10.55 -11.58 -5.48
CA ASP A 175 -10.37 -12.11 -4.12
C ASP A 175 -11.58 -11.74 -3.24
N SER A 176 -12.28 -12.74 -2.69
CA SER A 176 -13.38 -12.52 -1.76
C SER A 176 -12.91 -12.08 -0.37
N GLY A 177 -11.62 -12.26 -0.06
CA GLY A 177 -10.97 -11.91 1.20
C GLY A 177 -10.26 -13.11 1.83
N HIS A 178 -9.44 -12.84 2.85
CA HIS A 178 -8.68 -13.85 3.57
C HIS A 178 -9.32 -14.16 4.93
N LYS A 179 -9.34 -15.42 5.36
CA LYS A 179 -9.80 -15.80 6.72
C LYS A 179 -9.02 -15.11 7.85
N ALA A 180 -7.79 -14.69 7.54
CA ALA A 180 -6.89 -14.02 8.49
C ALA A 180 -7.24 -12.55 8.76
N GLY A 181 -8.18 -11.95 8.00
CA GLY A 181 -8.59 -10.56 8.19
C GLY A 181 -8.83 -9.82 6.87
N ARG A 182 -9.32 -8.58 6.99
CA ARG A 182 -9.77 -7.79 5.84
C ARG A 182 -8.62 -6.95 5.27
N ARG A 183 -8.48 -6.99 3.95
CA ARG A 183 -7.58 -6.13 3.16
C ARG A 183 -8.04 -4.68 3.15
N MET A 184 -7.12 -3.76 2.92
CA MET A 184 -7.42 -2.36 2.64
C MET A 184 -8.21 -2.27 1.33
N ARG A 185 -9.45 -1.76 1.39
CA ARG A 185 -10.38 -1.62 0.25
C ARG A 185 -11.61 -0.81 0.60
#